data_AF-A0A517TS07-F1
#
_entry.id   AF-A0A517TS07-F1
#
_cell.length_a   1.000
_cell.length_b   1.000
_cell.length_c   1.000
_cell.angle_alpha   90.00
_cell.angle_beta   90.00
_cell.angle_gamma   90.00
#
_symmetry.space_group_name_H-M   'P 1'
#
loop_
_entity.id
_entity.type
_entity.pdbx_description
1 polymer ?
#
loop_
_entity_poly.entity_id
_entity_poly.type
_entity_poly.pdbx_seq_one_letter_code
_entity_poly.pdbx_strand_id
1 'polypeptide(L)'
;MTPDAPPPRTDRLQRIASRARTLAIVYFALLFMGTHIPSFGPGGPSFSDKWAHFAGYLLLTYLVLAGWELTIGILGARHYFAVWLAGVIYGAFDEWTQIPVWRTCDMSDWAADVLGVTIGIVVYQLLRPLLFAVTGRGDGDQ
;
A
#
# COMPACT_ATOMS: atom_id res chain seq x y z
N MET A 1 -10.52 -42.37 -6.79
CA MET A 1 -10.35 -40.97 -6.33
C MET A 1 -9.09 -40.45 -7.00
N THR A 2 -9.21 -39.86 -8.18
CA THR A 2 -8.08 -39.18 -8.84
C THR A 2 -7.77 -37.92 -8.03
N PRO A 3 -6.51 -37.64 -7.67
CA PRO A 3 -6.16 -36.35 -7.08
C PRO A 3 -6.57 -35.26 -8.06
N ASP A 4 -7.36 -34.28 -7.61
CA ASP A 4 -7.78 -33.16 -8.45
C ASP A 4 -6.53 -32.51 -9.06
N ALA A 5 -6.49 -32.45 -10.40
CA ALA A 5 -5.40 -31.78 -11.09
C ALA A 5 -5.29 -30.33 -10.56
N PRO A 6 -4.07 -29.81 -10.32
CA PRO A 6 -3.89 -28.47 -9.79
C PRO A 6 -4.57 -27.45 -10.73
N PRO A 7 -5.17 -26.38 -10.18
CA PRO A 7 -5.89 -25.41 -10.99
C PRO A 7 -4.98 -24.74 -12.03
N PRO A 8 -5.53 -24.32 -13.19
CA PRO A 8 -4.80 -23.57 -14.21
C PRO A 8 -4.00 -22.39 -13.63
N ARG A 9 -2.83 -22.09 -14.21
CA ARG A 9 -1.93 -21.01 -13.77
C ARG A 9 -2.65 -19.65 -13.69
N THR A 10 -3.58 -19.40 -14.61
CA THR A 10 -4.45 -18.21 -14.65
C THR A 10 -5.28 -18.07 -13.38
N ASP A 11 -5.88 -19.16 -12.92
CA ASP A 11 -6.77 -19.17 -11.75
C ASP A 11 -5.98 -18.92 -10.46
N ARG A 12 -4.74 -19.44 -10.39
CA ARG A 12 -3.83 -19.18 -9.27
C ARG A 12 -3.45 -17.70 -9.21
N LEU A 13 -3.06 -17.10 -10.33
CA LEU A 13 -2.71 -15.68 -10.40
C LEU A 13 -3.89 -14.78 -10.03
N GLN A 14 -5.09 -15.06 -10.54
CA GLN A 14 -6.30 -14.33 -10.18
C GLN A 14 -6.62 -14.40 -8.69
N ARG A 15 -6.45 -15.57 -8.06
CA ARG A 15 -6.61 -15.72 -6.60
C ARG A 15 -5.58 -14.92 -5.83
N ILE A 16 -4.32 -14.91 -6.25
CA ILE A 16 -3.26 -14.11 -5.62
C ILE A 16 -3.55 -12.62 -5.77
N ALA A 17 -3.90 -12.17 -6.98
CA ALA A 17 -4.27 -10.78 -7.26
C ALA A 17 -5.46 -10.32 -6.41
N SER A 18 -6.50 -11.15 -6.31
CA SER A 18 -7.66 -10.89 -5.45
C SER A 18 -7.27 -10.74 -3.97
N ARG A 19 -6.43 -11.65 -3.46
CA ARG A 19 -5.92 -11.58 -2.08
C ARG A 19 -5.06 -10.36 -1.83
N ALA A 20 -4.16 -10.01 -2.77
CA ALA A 20 -3.32 -8.81 -2.68
C ALA A 20 -4.17 -7.53 -2.63
N ARG A 21 -5.21 -7.45 -3.47
CA ARG A 21 -6.18 -6.34 -3.43
C ARG A 21 -6.95 -6.28 -2.12
N THR A 22 -7.46 -7.42 -1.63
CA THR A 22 -8.13 -7.49 -0.33
C THR A 22 -7.20 -7.03 0.79
N LEU A 23 -5.94 -7.46 0.77
CA LEU A 23 -4.93 -7.04 1.75
C LEU A 23 -4.70 -5.53 1.69
N ALA A 24 -4.59 -4.94 0.49
CA ALA A 24 -4.44 -3.49 0.34
C ALA A 24 -5.65 -2.72 0.92
N ILE A 25 -6.88 -3.18 0.66
CA ILE A 25 -8.10 -2.54 1.17
C ILE A 25 -8.18 -2.65 2.69
N VAL A 26 -7.94 -3.83 3.25
CA VAL A 26 -7.95 -4.04 4.69
C VAL A 26 -6.86 -3.19 5.35
N TYR A 27 -5.66 -3.18 4.79
CA TYR A 27 -4.55 -2.39 5.30
C TYR A 27 -4.82 -0.88 5.24
N PHE A 28 -5.43 -0.40 4.16
CA PHE A 28 -5.87 1.00 4.04
C PHE A 28 -6.83 1.38 5.18
N ALA A 29 -7.82 0.54 5.45
CA ALA A 29 -8.76 0.77 6.55
C ALA A 29 -8.06 0.76 7.91
N LEU A 30 -7.12 -0.16 8.14
CA LEU A 30 -6.34 -0.22 9.37
C LEU A 30 -5.44 1.01 9.54
N LEU A 31 -4.81 1.49 8.47
CA LEU A 31 -3.99 2.70 8.48
C LEU A 31 -4.83 3.92 8.86
N PHE A 32 -5.97 4.12 8.19
CA PHE A 32 -6.91 5.21 8.49
C PHE A 32 -7.40 5.15 9.95
N MET A 33 -7.78 3.96 10.43
CA MET A 33 -8.17 3.81 11.84
C MET A 33 -7.02 4.15 12.78
N GLY A 34 -5.79 3.74 12.44
CA GLY A 34 -4.58 3.98 13.22
C GLY A 34 -4.25 5.47 13.35
N THR A 35 -4.33 6.22 12.25
CA THR A 35 -4.09 7.68 12.24
C THR A 35 -5.17 8.45 12.99
N HIS A 36 -6.37 7.88 13.13
CA HIS A 36 -7.49 8.50 13.84
C HIS A 36 -7.62 8.09 15.32
N ILE A 37 -6.64 7.35 15.87
CA ILE A 37 -6.59 7.08 17.31
C ILE A 37 -6.19 8.39 18.03
N PRO A 38 -7.02 8.91 18.96
CA PRO A 38 -6.70 10.15 19.66
C PRO A 38 -5.39 10.03 20.45
N SER A 39 -4.54 11.06 20.37
CA SER A 39 -3.30 11.11 21.15
C SER A 39 -3.56 11.74 22.52
N PHE A 40 -3.73 10.91 23.55
CA PHE A 40 -3.91 11.37 24.92
C PHE A 40 -2.55 11.64 25.60
N GLY A 41 -1.95 12.80 25.30
CA GLY A 41 -0.83 13.35 26.07
C GLY A 41 0.54 12.66 25.90
N PRO A 42 1.57 13.13 26.61
CA PRO A 42 2.99 12.81 26.36
C PRO A 42 3.43 11.39 26.77
N GLY A 43 2.49 10.47 27.03
CA GLY A 43 2.75 9.10 27.50
C GLY A 43 2.47 7.99 26.49
N GLY A 44 2.10 8.32 25.24
CA GLY A 44 1.88 7.34 24.18
C GLY A 44 3.16 6.65 23.70
N PRO A 45 3.07 5.49 23.02
CA PRO A 45 4.22 4.78 22.48
C PRO A 45 5.13 5.72 21.67
N SER A 46 6.40 5.82 22.06
CA SER A 46 7.38 6.75 21.46
C SER A 46 7.94 6.26 20.11
N PHE A 47 7.20 5.42 19.37
CA PHE A 47 7.49 5.30 17.96
C PHE A 47 7.11 6.66 17.37
N SER A 48 8.09 7.44 16.94
CA SER A 48 7.82 8.80 16.45
C SER A 48 6.71 8.70 15.41
N ASP A 49 5.60 9.40 15.64
CA ASP A 49 4.38 9.41 14.82
C ASP A 49 4.71 9.42 13.31
N LYS A 50 5.71 10.23 12.95
CA LYS A 50 6.31 10.36 11.62
C LYS A 50 6.80 9.05 10.99
N TRP A 51 7.42 8.17 11.76
CA TRP A 51 7.83 6.85 11.27
C TRP A 51 6.64 5.94 11.03
N ALA A 52 5.56 6.06 11.82
CA ALA A 52 4.33 5.31 11.61
C ALA A 52 3.64 5.75 10.32
N HIS A 53 3.54 7.07 10.10
CA HIS A 53 3.06 7.67 8.86
C HIS A 53 3.89 7.21 7.65
N PHE A 54 5.21 7.39 7.71
CA PHE A 54 6.12 6.95 6.65
C PHE A 54 5.98 5.46 6.32
N ALA A 55 6.11 4.58 7.32
CA ALA A 55 6.03 3.13 7.11
C ALA A 55 4.62 2.70 6.66
N GLY A 56 3.60 3.35 7.21
CA GLY A 56 2.20 3.20 6.89
C GLY A 56 1.94 3.37 5.40
N TYR A 57 2.27 4.56 4.88
CA TYR A 57 2.06 4.92 3.49
C TYR A 57 3.01 4.19 2.52
N LEU A 58 4.22 3.83 2.96
CA LEU A 58 5.14 2.99 2.19
C LEU A 58 4.52 1.62 1.92
N LEU A 59 4.08 0.93 2.99
CA LEU A 59 3.49 -0.40 2.86
C LEU A 59 2.16 -0.35 2.09
N LEU A 60 1.33 0.66 2.35
CA LEU A 60 0.09 0.86 1.58
C LEU A 60 0.39 0.96 0.08
N THR A 61 1.34 1.82 -0.29
CA THR A 61 1.73 2.05 -1.68
C THR A 61 2.24 0.78 -2.35
N TYR A 62 3.08 0.02 -1.65
CA TYR A 62 3.56 -1.28 -2.14
C TYR A 62 2.40 -2.25 -2.40
N LEU A 63 1.48 -2.40 -1.45
CA LEU A 63 0.33 -3.31 -1.56
C LEU A 63 -0.61 -2.92 -2.70
N VAL A 64 -0.88 -1.62 -2.87
CA VAL A 64 -1.70 -1.09 -3.96
C VAL A 64 -1.07 -1.41 -5.32
N LEU A 65 0.21 -1.10 -5.51
CA LEU A 65 0.90 -1.36 -6.78
C LEU A 65 1.01 -2.85 -7.10
N ALA A 66 1.38 -3.67 -6.10
CA ALA A 66 1.46 -5.12 -6.26
C ALA A 66 0.10 -5.73 -6.62
N GLY A 67 -0.96 -5.35 -5.91
CA GLY A 67 -2.31 -5.80 -6.19
C GLY A 67 -2.80 -5.36 -7.58
N TRP A 68 -2.50 -4.12 -7.96
CA TRP A 68 -2.90 -3.57 -9.27
C TRP A 68 -2.19 -4.28 -10.41
N GLU A 69 -0.86 -4.41 -10.35
CA GLU A 69 -0.09 -5.05 -11.42
C GLU A 69 -0.41 -6.54 -11.57
N LEU A 70 -0.63 -7.25 -10.47
CA LEU A 70 -1.08 -8.64 -10.52
C LEU A 70 -2.48 -8.78 -11.14
N THR A 71 -3.32 -7.74 -11.04
CA THR A 71 -4.68 -7.75 -11.60
C THR A 71 -4.71 -7.42 -13.09
N ILE A 72 -4.01 -6.37 -13.53
CA ILE A 72 -4.12 -5.84 -14.91
C ILE A 72 -2.88 -6.08 -15.77
N GLY A 73 -1.79 -6.60 -15.21
CA GLY A 73 -0.50 -6.68 -15.89
C GLY A 73 0.31 -5.39 -15.75
N ILE A 74 1.35 -5.26 -16.60
CA ILE A 74 2.46 -4.32 -16.45
C ILE A 74 1.99 -2.87 -16.25
N LEU A 75 2.47 -2.23 -15.19
CA LEU A 75 2.19 -0.82 -14.91
C LEU A 75 3.20 0.09 -15.61
N GLY A 76 2.70 1.03 -16.42
CA GLY A 76 3.46 2.17 -16.94
C GLY A 76 3.44 3.41 -16.05
N ALA A 77 4.20 4.45 -16.44
CA ALA A 77 4.41 5.71 -15.71
C ALA A 77 3.12 6.39 -15.21
N ARG A 78 2.05 6.38 -16.03
CA ARG A 78 0.74 6.97 -15.66
C ARG A 78 0.13 6.35 -14.40
N HIS A 79 0.35 5.05 -14.17
CA HIS A 79 -0.21 4.36 -13.00
C HIS A 79 0.58 4.73 -11.74
N TYR A 80 1.90 4.80 -11.82
CA TYR A 80 2.73 5.27 -10.72
C TYR A 80 2.41 6.72 -10.36
N PHE A 81 2.23 7.59 -11.36
CA PHE A 81 1.80 8.97 -11.12
C PHE A 81 0.41 9.04 -10.48
N ALA A 82 -0.55 8.22 -10.93
CA ALA A 82 -1.88 8.16 -10.34
C ALA A 82 -1.84 7.72 -8.87
N VAL A 83 -1.06 6.67 -8.54
CA VAL A 83 -0.88 6.21 -7.15
C VAL A 83 -0.17 7.27 -6.31
N TRP A 84 0.87 7.90 -6.84
CA TRP A 84 1.58 8.98 -6.16
C TRP A 84 0.63 10.14 -5.84
N LEU A 85 -0.08 10.65 -6.84
CA LEU A 85 -1.01 11.76 -6.68
C LEU A 85 -2.14 11.43 -5.71
N ALA A 86 -2.73 10.23 -5.84
CA ALA A 86 -3.76 9.76 -4.91
C ALA A 86 -3.23 9.67 -3.48
N GLY A 87 -2.02 9.14 -3.27
CA GLY A 87 -1.39 9.06 -1.96
C GLY A 87 -1.11 10.43 -1.34
N VAL A 88 -0.61 11.39 -2.12
CA VAL A 88 -0.34 12.77 -1.67
C VAL A 88 -1.62 13.49 -1.25
N ILE A 89 -2.67 13.41 -2.08
CA ILE A 89 -3.98 14.01 -1.80
C ILE A 89 -4.63 13.33 -0.58
N TYR A 90 -4.53 12.00 -0.50
CA TYR A 90 -5.10 11.24 0.60
C TYR A 90 -4.39 11.51 1.93
N GLY A 91 -3.06 11.64 1.96
CA GLY A 91 -2.34 12.06 3.17
C GLY A 91 -2.82 13.41 3.69
N ALA A 92 -3.01 14.39 2.79
CA ALA A 92 -3.54 15.70 3.18
C ALA A 92 -4.99 15.59 3.71
N PHE A 93 -5.80 14.72 3.09
CA PHE A 93 -7.15 14.43 3.57
C PHE A 93 -7.14 13.75 4.95
N ASP A 94 -6.27 12.77 5.16
CA ASP A 94 -6.14 12.03 6.43
C ASP A 94 -5.80 12.96 7.59
N GLU A 95 -4.77 13.79 7.44
CA GLU A 95 -4.38 14.82 8.42
C GLU A 95 -5.48 15.85 8.69
N TRP A 96 -6.26 16.20 7.67
CA TRP A 96 -7.38 17.12 7.84
C TRP A 96 -8.54 16.48 8.61
N THR A 97 -8.86 15.20 8.34
CA THR A 97 -9.95 14.48 9.01
C THR A 97 -9.59 14.01 10.42
N GLN A 98 -8.32 14.09 10.81
CA GLN A 98 -7.87 13.86 12.18
C GLN A 98 -8.35 14.95 13.16
N ILE A 99 -8.66 16.18 12.71
CA ILE A 99 -9.13 17.28 13.57
C ILE A 99 -10.39 16.90 14.39
N PRO A 100 -11.45 16.32 13.78
CA PRO A 100 -12.61 15.80 14.50
C PRO A 100 -12.34 14.80 15.63
N VAL A 101 -11.19 14.11 15.62
CA VAL A 101 -10.83 13.09 16.64
C VAL A 101 -9.77 13.59 17.63
N TRP A 102 -9.73 14.91 17.84
CA TRP A 102 -8.86 15.58 18.81
C TRP A 102 -7.36 15.43 18.53
N ARG A 103 -7.02 15.23 17.27
CA ARG A 103 -5.64 15.27 16.77
C ARG A 103 -5.36 16.60 16.07
N THR A 104 -4.08 16.90 15.91
CA THR A 104 -3.60 18.08 15.21
C THR A 104 -3.21 17.72 13.80
N CYS A 105 -3.68 18.49 12.82
CA CYS A 105 -3.17 18.42 11.45
C CYS A 105 -1.69 18.85 11.45
N ASP A 106 -0.76 17.91 11.25
CA ASP A 106 0.69 18.13 11.26
C ASP A 106 1.25 18.02 9.84
N MET A 107 1.79 19.12 9.34
CA MET A 107 2.42 19.17 8.02
C MET A 107 3.64 18.25 7.89
N SER A 108 4.26 17.90 9.02
CA SER A 108 5.38 16.97 9.09
C SER A 108 4.93 15.52 8.92
N ASP A 109 3.73 15.18 9.40
CA ASP A 109 3.16 13.84 9.26
C ASP A 109 2.66 13.64 7.83
N TRP A 110 2.03 14.66 7.24
CA TRP A 110 1.77 14.68 5.80
C TRP A 110 3.06 14.55 4.95
N ALA A 111 4.14 15.25 5.30
CA ALA A 111 5.41 15.10 4.60
C ALA A 111 5.97 13.67 4.72
N ALA A 112 5.79 13.03 5.88
CA ALA A 112 6.16 11.63 6.07
C ALA A 112 5.31 10.70 5.20
N ASP A 113 4.01 10.97 5.03
CA ASP A 113 3.14 10.24 4.10
C ASP A 113 3.63 10.34 2.66
N VAL A 114 3.93 11.55 2.20
CA VAL A 114 4.44 11.81 0.83
C VAL A 114 5.76 11.08 0.59
N LEU A 115 6.67 11.09 1.58
CA LEU A 115 7.90 10.32 1.52
C LEU A 115 7.63 8.81 1.50
N GLY A 116 6.70 8.33 2.33
CA GLY A 116 6.26 6.94 2.37
C GLY A 116 5.75 6.48 1.00
N VAL A 117 4.86 7.26 0.36
CA VAL A 117 4.34 6.98 -0.99
C VAL A 117 5.47 6.95 -2.02
N THR A 118 6.35 7.95 -1.99
CA THR A 118 7.44 8.08 -2.97
C THR A 118 8.43 6.92 -2.84
N ILE A 119 8.87 6.60 -1.63
CA ILE A 119 9.77 5.48 -1.36
C ILE A 119 9.05 4.14 -1.60
N GLY A 120 7.76 4.02 -1.29
CA GLY A 120 6.95 2.84 -1.59
C GLY A 120 6.92 2.50 -3.08
N ILE A 121 6.83 3.50 -3.96
CA ILE A 121 6.96 3.32 -5.41
C ILE A 121 8.35 2.79 -5.78
N VAL A 122 9.41 3.37 -5.21
CA VAL A 122 10.79 2.92 -5.47
C VAL A 122 11.00 1.49 -5.00
N VAL A 123 10.62 1.18 -3.76
CA VAL A 123 10.70 -0.17 -3.18
C VAL A 123 9.90 -1.17 -4.00
N TYR A 124 8.70 -0.80 -4.44
CA TYR A 124 7.89 -1.63 -5.32
C TYR A 124 8.66 -1.98 -6.60
N GLN A 125 9.22 -0.98 -7.29
CA GLN A 125 9.98 -1.21 -8.52
C GLN A 125 11.20 -2.10 -8.32
N LEU A 126 11.92 -1.95 -7.20
CA LEU A 126 13.07 -2.79 -6.86
C LEU A 126 12.67 -4.25 -6.55
N LEU A 127 11.53 -4.46 -5.89
CA LEU A 127 11.05 -5.80 -5.50
C LEU A 127 10.12 -6.45 -6.54
N ARG A 128 9.71 -5.71 -7.58
CA ARG A 128 8.84 -6.19 -8.66
C ARG A 128 9.35 -7.49 -9.31
N PRO A 129 10.65 -7.67 -9.63
CA PRO A 129 11.13 -8.94 -10.18
C PRO A 129 10.93 -10.12 -9.24
N LEU A 130 11.13 -9.92 -7.93
CA LEU A 130 10.92 -10.95 -6.91
C LEU A 130 9.43 -11.31 -6.78
N LEU A 131 8.54 -10.33 -6.81
CA LEU A 131 7.09 -10.55 -6.78
C LEU A 131 6.67 -11.47 -7.94
N PHE A 132 7.19 -11.24 -9.14
CA PHE A 132 6.87 -12.05 -10.31
C PHE A 132 7.52 -13.44 -10.32
N ALA A 133 8.74 -13.55 -9.80
CA ALA A 133 9.38 -14.84 -9.56
C ALA A 133 8.55 -15.72 -8.61
N VAL A 134 8.06 -15.15 -7.50
CA VAL A 134 7.25 -15.87 -6.49
C VAL A 134 5.86 -16.21 -7.00
N THR A 135 5.22 -15.31 -7.74
CA THR A 135 3.89 -15.56 -8.32
C THR A 135 3.92 -16.43 -9.56
N GLY A 136 5.12 -16.75 -10.07
CA GLY A 136 5.31 -17.60 -11.23
C GLY A 136 4.81 -16.96 -12.51
N ARG A 137 4.91 -15.63 -12.66
CA ARG A 137 4.66 -14.87 -13.89
C ARG A 137 6.02 -14.41 -14.44
N GLY A 138 6.84 -15.36 -14.93
CA GLY A 138 8.06 -15.01 -15.66
C GLY A 138 7.72 -14.31 -16.97
N ASP A 139 8.61 -13.40 -17.40
CA ASP A 139 8.53 -12.48 -18.55
C ASP A 139 8.40 -13.15 -19.95
N GLY A 140 7.57 -14.18 -20.08
CA GLY A 140 7.36 -14.96 -21.31
C GLY A 140 6.30 -14.42 -22.25
N ASP A 141 5.72 -13.25 -21.96
CA ASP A 141 4.71 -12.59 -22.80
C ASP A 141 5.24 -11.28 -23.42
N GLN A 142 6.55 -11.23 -23.75
CA GLN A 142 7.12 -10.18 -24.60
C GLN A 142 7.08 -10.58 -26.07
#